data_AF-A0A959TAX6-F1
#
_entry.id   AF-A0A959TAX6-F1
#
_cell.length_a   1.000
_cell.length_b   1.000
_cell.length_c   1.000
_cell.angle_alpha   90.00
_cell.angle_beta   90.00
_cell.angle_gamma   90.00
#
_symmetry.space_group_name_H-M   'P 1'
#
loop_
_entity.id
_entity.type
_entity.pdbx_description
1 polymer ?
#
loop_
_entity_poly.entity_id
_entity_poly.type
_entity_poly.pdbx_seq_one_letter_code
_entity_poly.pdbx_strand_id
1 'polypeptide(L)'
;RYVADNTVKHRQLDVERGSRFEKYRSELKKFMFNPGQEIASVPFIGDKLALYDADMAEHYDHRIWADVRDGVDCWVFSSEVREGHQGKAVIQEMHTWFAQEGGQVLAREYHILHGSLILDFDIRIKVRNTLVNGSLVPLRIDYDGDWDIPFSKRELVRFTLLLSDWVVE
;
A
#
# COMPACT_ATOMS: atom_id res chain seq x y z
N ARG A 1 -3.74 26.79 0.22
CA ARG A 1 -2.96 25.83 1.05
C ARG A 1 -3.41 24.45 0.60
N TYR A 2 -2.58 23.71 -0.12
CA TYR A 2 -2.93 22.37 -0.58
C TYR A 2 -2.79 21.42 0.61
N VAL A 3 -3.84 20.65 0.91
CA VAL A 3 -3.82 19.58 1.91
C VAL A 3 -3.60 18.29 1.13
N ALA A 4 -2.50 17.61 1.38
CA ALA A 4 -2.25 16.31 0.78
C ALA A 4 -3.22 15.30 1.43
N ASP A 5 -3.92 14.53 0.61
CA ASP A 5 -4.89 13.53 1.02
C ASP A 5 -4.75 12.33 0.06
N ASN A 6 -4.60 11.12 0.61
CA ASN A 6 -4.60 9.86 -0.17
C ASN A 6 -5.95 9.15 -0.16
N THR A 7 -6.99 9.76 0.39
CA THR A 7 -8.34 9.21 0.41
C THR A 7 -8.95 9.32 -0.98
N VAL A 8 -9.06 8.19 -1.67
CA VAL A 8 -9.71 8.13 -2.98
C VAL A 8 -11.22 8.32 -2.80
N LYS A 9 -11.80 9.36 -3.40
CA LYS A 9 -13.26 9.59 -3.44
C LYS A 9 -13.98 8.30 -3.88
N HIS A 10 -14.90 7.83 -3.04
CA HIS A 10 -15.64 6.57 -3.15
C HIS A 10 -15.93 6.11 -4.60
N ARG A 11 -15.28 5.02 -5.01
CA ARG A 11 -15.79 4.12 -6.05
C ARG A 11 -16.17 2.82 -5.35
N GLN A 12 -17.45 2.48 -5.32
CA GLN A 12 -17.91 1.20 -4.75
C GLN A 12 -17.30 0.06 -5.56
N LEU A 13 -16.31 -0.64 -4.98
CA LEU A 13 -15.83 -1.91 -5.49
C LEU A 13 -16.67 -3.00 -4.83
N ASP A 14 -17.56 -3.61 -5.60
CA ASP A 14 -18.45 -4.68 -5.15
C ASP A 14 -17.65 -5.87 -4.60
N VAL A 15 -18.08 -6.35 -3.44
CA VAL A 15 -17.53 -7.56 -2.82
C VAL A 15 -18.22 -8.75 -3.46
N GLU A 16 -17.58 -9.36 -4.45
CA GLU A 16 -18.02 -10.66 -4.96
C GLU A 16 -17.86 -11.72 -3.85
N ARG A 17 -18.95 -12.43 -3.55
CA ARG A 17 -18.98 -13.55 -2.59
C ARG A 17 -18.27 -14.76 -3.19
N GLY A 18 -16.95 -14.72 -3.23
CA GLY A 18 -16.07 -15.79 -3.73
C GLY A 18 -15.43 -16.64 -2.64
N SER A 19 -14.58 -17.59 -3.06
CA SER A 19 -13.78 -18.43 -2.16
C SER A 19 -12.90 -17.58 -1.21
N ARG A 20 -12.45 -18.14 -0.08
CA ARG A 20 -11.64 -17.42 0.93
C ARG A 20 -10.43 -16.70 0.31
N PHE A 21 -9.81 -17.29 -0.72
CA PHE A 21 -8.73 -16.68 -1.49
C PHE A 21 -9.16 -15.44 -2.30
N GLU A 22 -10.36 -15.46 -2.90
CA GLU A 22 -10.90 -14.30 -3.61
C GLU A 22 -11.29 -13.18 -2.66
N LYS A 23 -11.75 -13.51 -1.45
CA LYS A 23 -11.94 -12.54 -0.38
C LYS A 23 -10.62 -11.85 -0.02
N TYR A 24 -9.54 -12.60 0.23
CA TYR A 24 -8.21 -12.02 0.45
C TYR A 24 -7.76 -11.16 -0.73
N ARG A 25 -7.88 -11.67 -1.97
CA ARG A 25 -7.53 -10.92 -3.18
C ARG A 25 -8.31 -9.61 -3.29
N SER A 26 -9.60 -9.61 -2.94
CA SER A 26 -10.47 -8.43 -2.95
C SER A 26 -10.09 -7.43 -1.85
N GLU A 27 -9.79 -7.92 -0.65
CA GLU A 27 -9.36 -7.11 0.49
C GLU A 27 -7.98 -6.47 0.24
N LEU A 28 -7.07 -7.22 -0.37
CA LEU A 28 -5.78 -6.74 -0.86
C LEU A 28 -5.94 -5.70 -1.97
N LYS A 29 -6.83 -5.93 -2.94
CA LYS A 29 -7.12 -4.91 -3.96
C LYS A 29 -7.62 -3.63 -3.28
N LYS A 30 -8.51 -3.72 -2.30
CA LYS A 30 -8.98 -2.54 -1.55
C LYS A 30 -7.84 -1.85 -0.80
N PHE A 31 -7.00 -2.61 -0.10
CA PHE A 31 -5.82 -2.10 0.58
C PHE A 31 -4.86 -1.34 -0.35
N MET A 32 -4.57 -1.93 -1.52
CA MET A 32 -3.58 -1.42 -2.44
C MET A 32 -4.07 -0.20 -3.24
N PHE A 33 -5.35 -0.15 -3.57
CA PHE A 33 -5.91 0.88 -4.45
C PHE A 33 -6.71 1.95 -3.70
N ASN A 34 -7.23 1.64 -2.50
CA ASN A 34 -8.04 2.53 -1.66
C ASN A 34 -7.65 2.39 -0.17
N PRO A 35 -6.44 2.82 0.24
CA PRO A 35 -5.93 2.59 1.59
C PRO A 35 -6.83 3.16 2.71
N GLY A 36 -7.58 4.23 2.46
CA GLY A 36 -8.49 4.82 3.46
C GLY A 36 -9.84 4.10 3.67
N GLN A 37 -10.11 2.97 3.01
CA GLN A 37 -11.37 2.25 3.16
C GLN A 37 -11.21 1.06 4.14
N GLU A 38 -12.07 0.99 5.17
CA GLU A 38 -12.10 -0.15 6.09
C GLU A 38 -12.19 -1.49 5.35
N ILE A 39 -11.30 -2.40 5.70
CA ILE A 39 -11.34 -3.77 5.21
C ILE A 39 -12.29 -4.54 6.13
N ALA A 40 -13.34 -5.15 5.56
CA ALA A 40 -14.37 -5.86 6.31
C ALA A 40 -13.85 -7.01 7.19
N SER A 41 -12.63 -7.50 6.93
CA SER A 41 -11.95 -8.53 7.74
C SER A 41 -11.10 -7.98 8.88
N VAL A 42 -10.79 -6.67 8.90
CA VAL A 42 -9.90 -6.09 9.92
C VAL A 42 -10.42 -4.72 10.39
N PRO A 43 -11.15 -4.68 11.52
CA PRO A 43 -11.65 -3.45 12.11
C PRO A 43 -10.52 -2.43 12.39
N PHE A 44 -10.80 -1.14 12.23
CA PHE A 44 -9.90 -0.03 12.62
C PHE A 44 -8.59 0.14 11.82
N ILE A 45 -8.42 -0.56 10.69
CA ILE A 45 -7.25 -0.37 9.81
C ILE A 45 -7.40 0.85 8.90
N GLY A 46 -8.60 1.16 8.40
CA GLY A 46 -8.82 2.21 7.40
C GLY A 46 -8.25 3.57 7.80
N ASP A 47 -8.58 4.03 9.02
CA ASP A 47 -8.13 5.32 9.56
C ASP A 47 -6.60 5.38 9.76
N LYS A 48 -5.94 4.23 9.96
CA LYS A 48 -4.49 4.17 10.23
C LYS A 48 -3.62 4.03 8.97
N LEU A 49 -4.25 3.87 7.81
CA LEU A 49 -3.60 3.83 6.50
C LEU A 49 -3.55 5.20 5.82
N ALA A 50 -4.20 6.22 6.40
CA ALA A 50 -4.15 7.61 5.96
C ALA A 50 -2.81 8.27 6.33
N LEU A 51 -1.73 7.86 5.65
CA LEU A 51 -0.38 8.41 5.76
C LEU A 51 -0.29 9.94 5.69
N TYR A 52 -1.25 10.60 5.04
CA TYR A 52 -1.20 12.05 4.78
C TYR A 52 -2.21 12.87 5.58
N ASP A 53 -2.96 12.24 6.49
CA ASP A 53 -3.77 13.01 7.43
C ASP A 53 -2.87 13.88 8.30
N ALA A 54 -3.33 15.10 8.59
CA ALA A 54 -2.52 16.13 9.26
C ALA A 54 -1.98 15.66 10.61
N ASP A 55 -2.75 14.84 11.33
CA ASP A 55 -2.39 14.27 12.62
C ASP A 55 -1.37 13.12 12.50
N MET A 56 -1.32 12.45 11.35
CA MET A 56 -0.36 11.36 11.10
C MET A 56 0.99 11.89 10.62
N ALA A 57 1.01 13.01 9.89
CA ALA A 57 2.24 13.57 9.30
C ALA A 57 3.35 13.87 10.33
N GLU A 58 3.00 14.22 11.58
CA GLU A 58 3.98 14.46 12.64
C GLU A 58 4.73 13.20 13.11
N HIS A 59 4.22 12.02 12.76
CA HIS A 59 4.82 10.73 13.12
C HIS A 59 5.82 10.21 12.08
N TYR A 60 6.03 10.93 10.98
CA TYR A 60 6.90 10.50 9.90
C TYR A 60 8.07 11.45 9.63
N ASP A 61 9.17 10.85 9.18
CA ASP A 61 10.27 11.52 8.52
C ASP A 61 10.15 11.34 7.01
N HIS A 62 10.03 12.47 6.31
CA HIS A 62 9.91 12.50 4.86
C HIS A 62 11.25 12.86 4.23
N ARG A 63 11.67 12.10 3.21
CA ARG A 63 12.93 12.35 2.49
C ARG A 63 12.71 12.21 0.99
N ILE A 64 13.51 12.95 0.21
CA ILE A 64 13.59 12.81 -1.24
C ILE A 64 15.05 12.66 -1.65
N TRP A 65 15.35 11.69 -2.51
CA TRP A 65 16.67 11.51 -3.12
C TRP A 65 16.55 10.97 -4.54
N ALA A 66 17.64 11.02 -5.31
CA ALA A 66 17.71 10.44 -6.64
C ALA A 66 18.15 8.96 -6.58
N ASP A 67 17.54 8.12 -7.40
CA ASP A 67 17.86 6.69 -7.53
C ASP A 67 17.64 6.23 -8.98
N VAL A 68 18.09 5.03 -9.34
CA VAL A 68 17.84 4.44 -10.66
C VAL A 68 17.11 3.13 -10.49
N ARG A 69 15.96 2.97 -11.16
CA ARG A 69 15.15 1.75 -11.07
C ARG A 69 14.79 1.23 -12.45
N ASP A 70 15.12 -0.04 -12.69
CA ASP A 70 14.93 -0.73 -13.98
C ASP A 70 15.52 0.09 -15.17
N GLY A 71 16.62 0.80 -14.93
CA GLY A 71 17.31 1.64 -15.93
C GLY A 71 16.73 3.04 -16.12
N VAL A 72 15.73 3.44 -15.33
CA VAL A 72 15.10 4.76 -15.39
C VAL A 72 15.53 5.60 -14.19
N ASP A 73 15.97 6.84 -14.46
CA ASP A 73 16.28 7.82 -13.41
C ASP A 73 15.01 8.20 -12.66
N CYS A 74 15.08 8.13 -11.32
CA CYS A 74 13.94 8.33 -10.43
C CYS A 74 14.22 9.40 -9.37
N TRP A 75 13.16 10.06 -8.93
CA TRP A 75 13.06 10.65 -7.59
C TRP A 75 12.39 9.64 -6.67
N VAL A 76 13.00 9.35 -5.53
CA VAL A 76 12.42 8.51 -4.48
C VAL A 76 11.89 9.41 -3.39
N PHE A 77 10.60 9.29 -3.09
CA PHE A 77 10.00 9.88 -1.89
C PHE A 77 9.83 8.78 -0.84
N SER A 78 10.40 8.97 0.35
CA SER A 78 10.15 8.11 1.49
C SER A 78 9.29 8.80 2.54
N SER A 79 8.42 8.02 3.16
CA SER A 79 7.82 8.30 4.46
C SER A 79 8.16 7.15 5.39
N GLU A 80 8.91 7.43 6.46
CA GLU A 80 9.29 6.43 7.45
C GLU A 80 8.86 6.90 8.83
N VAL A 81 8.33 6.00 9.67
CA VAL A 81 7.90 6.37 11.01
C VAL A 81 9.09 6.80 11.84
N ARG A 82 8.95 7.93 12.52
CA ARG A 82 9.95 8.46 13.45
C ARG A 82 10.26 7.46 14.54
N GLU A 83 11.51 7.48 15.00
CA GLU A 83 11.92 6.70 16.15
C GLU A 83 11.06 7.04 17.38
N GLY A 84 10.53 6.02 18.06
CA GLY A 84 9.63 6.17 19.20
C GLY A 84 8.14 6.33 18.84
N HIS A 85 7.79 6.35 17.55
CA HIS A 85 6.41 6.51 17.06
C HIS A 85 5.82 5.24 16.43
N GLN A 86 6.55 4.12 16.40
CA GLN A 86 6.19 2.87 15.69
C GLN A 86 4.85 2.24 16.13
N GLY A 87 4.32 2.59 17.32
CA GLY A 87 2.99 2.16 17.78
C GLY A 87 1.84 3.11 17.43
N LYS A 88 2.14 4.32 16.92
CA LYS A 88 1.15 5.34 16.57
C LYS A 88 0.73 5.30 15.11
N ALA A 89 1.58 4.73 14.26
CA ALA A 89 1.36 4.55 12.83
C ALA A 89 1.37 3.08 12.46
N VAL A 90 0.56 2.71 11.46
CA VAL A 90 0.50 1.33 10.94
C VAL A 90 1.41 1.15 9.74
N ILE A 91 1.54 2.16 8.88
CA ILE A 91 2.53 2.13 7.80
C ILE A 91 3.87 2.56 8.39
N GLN A 92 4.81 1.63 8.52
CA GLN A 92 6.14 1.93 9.08
C GLN A 92 7.03 2.59 8.04
N GLU A 93 6.95 2.13 6.79
CA GLU A 93 7.76 2.64 5.69
C GLU A 93 6.93 2.65 4.41
N MET A 94 7.05 3.72 3.64
CA MET A 94 6.56 3.80 2.27
C MET A 94 7.59 4.50 1.40
N HIS A 95 8.04 3.84 0.34
CA HIS A 95 8.95 4.42 -0.64
C HIS A 95 8.27 4.44 -2.00
N THR A 96 8.28 5.59 -2.67
CA THR A 96 7.69 5.76 -4.01
C THR A 96 8.75 6.24 -4.99
N TRP A 97 8.95 5.50 -6.06
CA TRP A 97 9.83 5.88 -7.17
C TRP A 97 9.02 6.56 -8.26
N PHE A 98 9.31 7.83 -8.49
CA PHE A 98 8.76 8.62 -9.58
C PHE A 98 9.80 8.73 -10.69
N ALA A 99 9.45 8.42 -11.93
CA ALA A 99 10.33 8.70 -13.07
C ALA A 99 10.68 10.20 -13.10
N GLN A 100 11.95 10.56 -13.24
CA GLN A 100 12.35 11.97 -13.36
C GLN A 100 11.76 12.58 -14.64
N GLU A 101 11.70 11.79 -15.71
CA GLU A 101 11.01 12.14 -16.93
C GLU A 101 9.52 11.81 -16.79
N GLY A 102 8.66 12.82 -16.70
CA GLY A 102 7.20 12.66 -16.72
C GLY A 102 6.52 12.36 -15.38
N GLY A 103 7.27 12.03 -14.32
CA GLY A 103 6.74 11.95 -12.95
C GLY A 103 5.87 10.74 -12.66
N GLN A 104 5.87 9.71 -13.50
CA GLN A 104 5.03 8.52 -13.30
C GLN A 104 5.56 7.66 -12.15
N VAL A 105 4.65 7.06 -11.37
CA VAL A 105 5.02 6.19 -10.24
C VAL A 105 5.44 4.81 -10.77
N LEU A 106 6.73 4.59 -10.98
CA LEU A 106 7.27 3.33 -11.50
C LEU A 106 7.20 2.20 -10.48
N ALA A 107 7.39 2.52 -9.21
CA ALA A 107 7.31 1.55 -8.14
C ALA A 107 6.86 2.18 -6.83
N ARG A 108 6.27 1.35 -5.98
CA ARG A 108 6.00 1.69 -4.59
C ARG A 108 6.20 0.48 -3.70
N GLU A 109 6.88 0.68 -2.59
CA GLU A 109 7.09 -0.34 -1.56
C GLU A 109 6.46 0.13 -0.25
N TYR A 110 5.84 -0.79 0.46
CA TYR A 110 5.21 -0.58 1.76
C TYR A 110 5.70 -1.61 2.77
N HIS A 111 5.95 -1.16 3.99
CA HIS A 111 6.08 -2.00 5.18
C HIS A 111 5.02 -1.55 6.18
N ILE A 112 4.13 -2.47 6.53
CA ILE A 112 2.91 -2.18 7.26
C ILE A 112 2.85 -3.14 8.44
N LEU A 113 2.94 -2.56 9.63
CA LEU A 113 3.12 -3.28 10.88
C LEU A 113 2.14 -2.73 11.89
N HIS A 114 1.45 -3.64 12.57
CA HIS A 114 0.64 -3.30 13.73
C HIS A 114 0.74 -4.43 14.74
N GLY A 115 1.06 -4.11 15.98
CA GLY A 115 1.04 -5.07 17.09
C GLY A 115 0.12 -4.57 18.19
N SER A 116 -0.88 -5.37 18.54
CA SER A 116 -1.76 -5.14 19.68
C SER A 116 -2.17 -6.48 20.31
N LEU A 117 -2.74 -6.45 21.51
CA LEU A 117 -3.18 -7.67 22.20
C LEU A 117 -4.25 -8.46 21.42
N ILE A 118 -4.97 -7.79 20.52
CA ILE A 118 -6.13 -8.33 19.80
C ILE A 118 -5.95 -8.30 18.28
N LEU A 119 -4.79 -7.92 17.75
CA LEU A 119 -4.58 -7.86 16.30
C LEU A 119 -3.11 -7.57 16.06
N ASP A 120 -2.42 -8.51 15.42
CA ASP A 120 -1.02 -8.36 15.02
C ASP A 120 -0.86 -8.70 13.52
N PHE A 121 -0.10 -7.88 12.80
CA PHE A 121 0.27 -8.17 11.42
C PHE A 121 1.58 -7.47 11.02
N ASP A 122 2.37 -8.16 10.19
CA ASP A 122 3.56 -7.66 9.50
C ASP A 122 3.42 -7.94 8.01
N ILE A 123 3.34 -6.89 7.21
CA ILE A 123 3.02 -6.96 5.79
C ILE A 123 4.01 -6.14 4.99
N ARG A 124 4.58 -6.76 3.96
CA ARG A 124 5.43 -6.11 2.97
C ARG A 124 4.81 -6.25 1.60
N ILE A 125 4.65 -5.12 0.92
CA ILE A 125 4.11 -5.06 -0.44
C ILE A 125 5.08 -4.32 -1.34
N LYS A 126 5.39 -4.92 -2.49
CA LYS A 126 6.13 -4.26 -3.56
C LYS A 126 5.28 -4.20 -4.81
N VAL A 127 5.05 -3.00 -5.32
CA VAL A 127 4.30 -2.74 -6.53
C VAL A 127 5.24 -2.19 -7.57
N ARG A 128 5.23 -2.78 -8.77
CA ARG A 128 5.86 -2.21 -9.96
C ARG A 128 4.79 -1.92 -10.99
N ASN A 129 4.90 -0.74 -11.59
CA ASN A 129 3.99 -0.27 -12.62
C ASN A 129 4.73 -0.11 -13.95
N THR A 130 3.96 0.00 -15.02
CA THR A 130 4.43 0.34 -16.36
C THR A 130 3.42 1.28 -17.02
N LEU A 131 3.83 1.92 -18.11
CA LEU A 131 2.94 2.71 -18.94
C LEU A 131 2.41 1.85 -20.09
N VAL A 132 1.09 1.83 -20.26
CA VAL A 132 0.39 1.25 -21.41
C VAL A 132 -0.53 2.33 -21.97
N ASN A 133 -0.34 2.71 -23.22
CA ASN A 133 -1.11 3.78 -23.89
C ASN A 133 -1.20 5.09 -23.07
N GLY A 134 -0.11 5.47 -22.39
CA GLY A 134 -0.07 6.68 -21.56
C GLY A 134 -0.72 6.57 -20.19
N SER A 135 -1.28 5.41 -19.84
CA SER A 135 -1.86 5.12 -18.53
C SER A 135 -0.94 4.24 -17.69
N LEU A 136 -0.82 4.58 -16.41
CA LEU A 136 -0.01 3.83 -15.45
C LEU A 136 -0.79 2.61 -14.96
N VAL A 137 -0.25 1.42 -15.19
CA VAL A 137 -0.87 0.14 -14.84
C VAL A 137 0.10 -0.75 -14.06
N PRO A 138 -0.37 -1.59 -13.12
CA PRO A 138 0.51 -2.47 -12.38
C PRO A 138 1.03 -3.61 -13.28
N LEU A 139 2.32 -3.89 -13.19
CA LEU A 139 2.99 -4.99 -13.89
C LEU A 139 3.23 -6.19 -12.96
N ARG A 140 3.63 -5.89 -11.71
CA ARG A 140 3.94 -6.92 -10.71
C ARG A 140 3.61 -6.42 -9.32
N ILE A 141 3.04 -7.33 -8.51
CA ILE A 141 2.78 -7.11 -7.10
C ILE A 141 3.37 -8.29 -6.34
N ASP A 142 4.33 -8.04 -5.46
CA ASP A 142 4.82 -9.03 -4.50
C ASP A 142 4.21 -8.72 -3.13
N TYR A 143 3.65 -9.75 -2.51
CA TYR A 143 3.03 -9.68 -1.19
C TYR A 143 3.63 -10.73 -0.27
N ASP A 144 4.06 -10.29 0.91
CA ASP A 144 4.45 -11.15 2.03
C ASP A 144 3.77 -10.61 3.28
N GLY A 145 2.85 -11.40 3.85
CA GLY A 145 2.05 -10.99 4.99
C GLY A 145 1.99 -12.07 6.05
N ASP A 146 2.18 -11.66 7.29
CA ASP A 146 1.96 -12.42 8.51
C ASP A 146 0.78 -11.81 9.26
N TRP A 147 -0.26 -12.60 9.51
CA TRP A 147 -1.49 -12.16 10.15
C TRP A 147 -1.79 -13.02 11.37
N ASP A 148 -1.92 -12.38 12.53
CA ASP A 148 -2.41 -13.00 13.76
C ASP A 148 -3.64 -12.23 14.26
N ILE A 149 -4.82 -12.74 13.88
CA ILE A 149 -6.11 -12.13 14.20
C ILE A 149 -6.86 -13.01 15.23
N PRO A 150 -7.58 -12.43 16.21
CA PRO A 150 -8.29 -13.17 17.23
C PRO A 150 -9.26 -14.17 16.64
N PHE A 151 -9.39 -15.31 17.30
CA PHE A 151 -10.31 -16.38 16.91
C PHE A 151 -10.01 -17.01 15.55
N SER A 152 -8.89 -16.67 14.91
CA SER A 152 -8.38 -17.34 13.72
C SER A 152 -7.01 -17.95 14.00
N LYS A 153 -6.57 -18.86 13.13
CA LYS A 153 -5.18 -19.33 13.17
C LYS A 153 -4.31 -18.27 12.51
N ARG A 154 -3.09 -18.08 13.02
CA ARG A 154 -2.08 -17.26 12.35
C ARG A 154 -1.91 -17.69 10.89
N GLU A 155 -1.84 -16.73 9.99
CA GLU A 155 -1.77 -16.94 8.56
C GLU A 155 -0.51 -16.31 7.97
N LEU A 156 0.27 -17.13 7.30
CA LEU A 156 1.40 -16.70 6.49
C LEU A 156 0.97 -16.74 5.03
N VAL A 157 0.84 -15.58 4.41
CA VAL A 157 0.34 -15.43 3.04
C VAL A 157 1.43 -14.78 2.20
N ARG A 158 1.92 -15.54 1.22
CA ARG A 158 2.91 -15.07 0.25
C ARG A 158 2.42 -15.33 -1.15
N PHE A 159 2.42 -14.30 -1.98
CA PHE A 159 2.10 -14.46 -3.40
C PHE A 159 2.75 -13.38 -4.25
N THR A 160 2.90 -13.68 -5.53
CA THR A 160 3.26 -12.73 -6.56
C THR A 160 2.15 -12.70 -7.60
N LEU A 161 1.66 -11.51 -7.92
CA LEU A 161 0.79 -11.28 -9.07
C LEU A 161 1.64 -10.72 -10.21
N LEU A 162 1.55 -11.35 -11.37
CA LEU A 162 2.09 -10.85 -12.63
C LEU A 162 0.89 -10.46 -13.48
N LEU A 163 0.85 -9.21 -13.93
CA LEU A 163 -0.26 -8.66 -14.69
C LEU A 163 0.22 -8.28 -16.09
N SER A 164 -0.51 -8.73 -17.10
CA SER A 164 -0.23 -8.50 -18.52
C SER A 164 -1.52 -8.17 -19.28
N ASP A 165 -1.38 -7.87 -20.57
CA ASP A 165 -2.50 -7.74 -21.51
C ASP A 165 -3.51 -6.66 -21.13
N TRP A 166 -2.98 -5.53 -20.62
CA TRP A 166 -3.79 -4.35 -20.30
C TRP A 166 -4.44 -3.78 -21.55
N VAL A 167 -5.78 -3.74 -21.53
CA VAL A 167 -6.57 -2.95 -22.47
C VAL A 167 -6.93 -1.65 -21.77
N VAL A 168 -6.36 -0.55 -22.23
CA VAL A 168 -6.63 0.79 -21.69
C VAL A 168 -7.19 1.65 -22.82
N GLU A 169 -8.43 2.11 -22.62
CA GLU A 169 -9.20 2.97 -23.51
C GLU A 169 -9.15 4.44 -23.05
#